data_AF-A0A7X8DL60-F1
#
_entry.id   AF-A0A7X8DL60-F1
#
_cell.length_a   1.000
_cell.length_b   1.000
_cell.length_c   1.000
_cell.angle_alpha   90.00
_cell.angle_beta   90.00
_cell.angle_gamma   90.00
#
_symmetry.space_group_name_H-M   'P 1'
#
loop_
_entity.id
_entity.type
_entity.pdbx_description
1 polymer ?
#
loop_
_entity_poly.entity_id
_entity_poly.type
_entity_poly.pdbx_seq_one_letter_code
_entity_poly.pdbx_strand_id
1 'polypeptide(L)' 'MDIVKILSREFDVRPYQVENTIKLIDEGNTIPFIARYRKEQTGDLKDTILRDLFDRLNYLRN' A
#
# COMPACT_ATOMS: atom_id res chain seq x y z
N MET A 1 9.05 14.58 3.27
CA MET A 1 8.18 14.33 2.10
C MET A 1 6.98 13.54 2.59
N ASP A 2 5.76 13.91 2.19
CA ASP A 2 4.54 13.20 2.61
C ASP A 2 4.26 12.04 1.64
N ILE A 3 4.81 10.87 1.96
CA ILE A 3 4.71 9.66 1.12
C ILE A 3 3.25 9.22 0.96
N VAL A 4 2.44 9.28 2.03
CA VAL A 4 1.03 8.89 1.99
C VAL A 4 0.28 9.73 0.96
N LYS A 5 0.49 11.05 0.99
CA LYS A 5 -0.15 11.97 0.04
C LYS A 5 0.30 11.76 -1.40
N ILE A 6 1.57 11.42 -1.64
CA ILE A 6 2.08 11.11 -2.99
C ILE A 6 1.41 9.84 -3.52
N LEU A 7 1.50 8.73 -2.79
CA LEU A 7 0.95 7.44 -3.20
C LEU A 7 -0.57 7.50 -3.37
N SER A 8 -1.29 8.19 -2.47
CA SER A 8 -2.74 8.36 -2.58
C SER A 8 -3.14 9.03 -3.89
N ARG A 9 -2.37 10.03 -4.32
CA ARG A 9 -2.61 10.76 -5.58
C ARG A 9 -2.20 9.96 -6.81
N GLU A 10 -1.06 9.27 -6.76
CA GLU A 10 -0.53 8.50 -7.89
C GLU A 10 -1.42 7.29 -8.23
N PHE A 11 -1.96 6.63 -7.20
CA PHE A 11 -2.77 5.41 -7.38
C PHE A 11 -4.28 5.65 -7.32
N ASP A 12 -4.72 6.91 -7.15
CA ASP A 12 -6.13 7.29 -6.98
C ASP A 12 -6.83 6.46 -5.88
N VAL A 13 -6.18 6.38 -4.71
CA VAL A 13 -6.67 5.64 -3.54
C VAL A 13 -6.79 6.56 -2.33
N ARG A 14 -7.60 6.15 -1.35
CA ARG A 14 -7.80 6.94 -0.14
C ARG A 14 -6.57 6.87 0.77
N PRO A 15 -6.21 7.95 1.49
CA PRO A 15 -5.06 7.95 2.40
C PRO A 15 -5.02 6.79 3.39
N TYR A 16 -6.16 6.42 3.96
CA TYR A 16 -6.22 5.29 4.91
C TYR A 16 -5.81 3.95 4.25
N GLN A 17 -6.08 3.76 2.96
CA GLN A 17 -5.71 2.54 2.24
C GLN A 17 -4.19 2.46 2.10
N VAL A 18 -3.54 3.60 1.83
CA VAL A 18 -2.08 3.71 1.77
C VAL A 18 -1.47 3.50 3.15
N GLU A 19 -1.96 4.20 4.17
CA GLU A 19 -1.46 4.11 5.55
C GLU A 19 -1.51 2.67 6.08
N ASN A 20 -2.66 2.00 5.91
CA ASN A 20 -2.81 0.61 6.34
C ASN A 20 -1.93 -0.34 5.51
N THR A 21 -1.80 -0.11 4.20
CA THR A 21 -0.93 -0.94 3.35
C THR A 21 0.53 -0.79 3.77
N ILE A 22 1.01 0.44 3.99
CA ILE A 22 2.37 0.72 4.49
C ILE A 22 2.59 0.03 5.84
N LYS A 23 1.64 0.16 6.77
CA LYS A 23 1.74 -0.49 8.09
C LYS A 23 1.90 -1.99 7.96
N LEU A 24 1.08 -2.65 7.13
CA LEU A 24 1.16 -4.09 6.90
C LEU A 24 2.50 -4.51 6.29
N ILE A 25 3.05 -3.72 5.37
CA ILE A 25 4.36 -3.95 4.77
C ILE A 25 5.47 -3.80 5.82
N ASP A 26 5.40 -2.76 6.66
CA ASP A 26 6.38 -2.48 7.72
C ASP A 26 6.36 -3.56 8.82
N GLU A 27 5.20 -4.20 9.04
CA GLU A 27 5.05 -5.39 9.89
C GLU A 27 5.65 -6.67 9.24
N GLY A 28 6.15 -6.59 8.01
CA GLY A 28 6.80 -7.70 7.30
C GLY A 28 5.84 -8.59 6.50
N ASN A 29 4.58 -8.18 6.30
CA ASN A 29 3.65 -8.97 5.49
C ASN A 29 4.00 -8.86 4.00
N THR A 30 3.92 -9.98 3.29
CA THR A 30 4.14 -10.00 1.83
C THR A 30 2.90 -9.51 1.07
N ILE A 31 3.08 -8.96 -0.14
CA ILE A 31 1.96 -8.52 -0.98
C ILE A 31 0.93 -9.63 -1.26
N PRO A 32 1.32 -10.88 -1.61
CA PRO A 32 0.36 -11.98 -1.75
C PRO A 32 -0.44 -12.27 -0.47
N PHE A 33 0.20 -12.15 0.70
CA PHE A 33 -0.48 -12.32 1.99
C PHE A 33 -1.49 -11.20 2.24
N ILE A 34 -1.10 -9.94 2.04
CA ILE A 34 -1.98 -8.78 2.22
C ILE A 34 -3.20 -8.87 1.28
N ALA A 35 -2.95 -9.14 -0.01
CA ALA A 35 -4.00 -9.25 -1.02
C ALA A 35 -5.01 -10.37 -0.73
N ARG A 36 -4.57 -11.46 -0.07
CA ARG A 36 -5.43 -12.60 0.24
C ARG A 36 -6.15 -12.46 1.58
N TYR A 37 -5.47 -11.97 2.61
CA TYR A 37 -5.93 -12.07 4.01
C TYR A 37 -6.22 -10.73 4.70
N ARG A 38 -5.81 -9.59 4.13
CA ARG A 38 -5.97 -8.25 4.74
C ARG A 38 -6.80 -7.29 3.89
N LYS A 39 -7.71 -7.82 3.08
CA LYS A 39 -8.48 -7.03 2.10
C LYS A 39 -9.27 -5.89 2.76
N GLU A 40 -10.01 -6.17 3.82
CA GLU A 40 -10.80 -5.14 4.53
C GLU A 40 -9.91 -4.02 5.09
N GLN A 41 -8.72 -4.36 5.61
CA GLN A 41 -7.77 -3.38 6.16
C GLN A 41 -7.21 -2.45 5.09
N THR A 42 -7.02 -2.93 3.86
CA THR A 42 -6.57 -2.09 2.73
C THR A 42 -7.74 -1.44 1.98
N GLY A 43 -9.00 -1.73 2.33
CA GLY A 43 -10.17 -1.28 1.57
C GLY A 43 -10.31 -1.99 0.23
N ASP A 44 -10.05 -3.30 0.22
CA ASP A 44 -10.14 -4.21 -0.92
C ASP A 44 -9.27 -3.80 -2.13
N LEU A 45 -8.07 -3.28 -1.87
CA LEU A 45 -7.11 -3.01 -2.95
C LEU A 45 -6.80 -4.30 -3.72
N LYS A 46 -6.77 -4.16 -5.05
CA LYS A 46 -6.38 -5.25 -5.96
C LYS A 46 -4.90 -5.56 -5.78
N ASP A 47 -4.54 -6.82 -5.99
CA ASP A 47 -3.15 -7.31 -5.93
C ASP A 47 -2.21 -6.44 -6.78
N THR A 48 -2.62 -6.05 -7.99
CA THR A 48 -1.83 -5.18 -8.88
C THR A 48 -1.51 -3.83 -8.23
N ILE A 49 -2.50 -3.16 -7.61
CA ILE A 49 -2.29 -1.88 -6.92
C ILE A 49 -1.37 -2.06 -5.72
N LEU A 50 -1.50 -3.16 -4.96
CA LEU A 50 -0.63 -3.43 -3.82
C LEU A 50 0.83 -3.62 -4.24
N ARG A 51 1.09 -4.28 -5.38
CA ARG A 51 2.45 -4.43 -5.94
C ARG A 51 3.03 -3.10 -6.39
N ASP A 52 2.28 -2.35 -7.19
CA ASP A 52 2.75 -1.07 -7.73
C ASP A 52 3.01 -0.07 -6.59
N LEU A 53 2.13 -0.05 -5.58
CA LEU A 53 2.29 0.78 -4.38
C LEU A 53 3.54 0.36 -3.59
N PHE A 54 3.81 -0.93 -3.43
CA PHE A 54 5.01 -1.43 -2.74
C PHE A 54 6.29 -1.00 -3.45
N ASP A 55 6.37 -1.18 -4.76
CA ASP A 55 7.53 -0.78 -5.55
C ASP A 55 7.75 0.73 -5.47
N ARG A 56 6.68 1.51 -5.58
CA ARG A 56 6.74 2.98 -5.46
C ARG A 56 7.11 3.44 -4.05
N LEU A 57 6.59 2.79 -3.02
CA LEU A 57 6.94 3.05 -1.63
C LEU A 57 8.44 2.84 -1.39
N ASN A 58 8.99 1.74 -1.90
CA ASN A 58 10.42 1.45 -1.80
C ASN A 58 11.25 2.51 -2.53
N TYR A 59 10.83 2.94 -3.72
CA TYR A 59 11.49 4.04 -4.43
C TYR A 59 11.48 5.36 -3.64
N LEU A 60 10.36 5.72 -3.00
CA LEU A 60 10.24 6.98 -2.25
C LEU A 60 10.96 6.97 -0.89
N ARG A 61 11.32 5.79 -0.37
CA ARG A 61 12.04 5.62 0.90
C ARG A 61 13.56 5.55 0.75
N ASN A 62 14.05 5.32 -0.47
CA ASN A 62 15.47 5.37 -0.81
C ASN A 62 15.86 6.77 -1.29
#